data_AF-A0A8H6T0L6-F1
#
_entry.id   AF-A0A8H6T0L6-F1
#
_cell.length_a   1.000
_cell.length_b   1.000
_cell.length_c   1.000
_cell.angle_alpha   90.00
_cell.angle_beta   90.00
_cell.angle_gamma   90.00
#
_symmetry.space_group_name_H-M   'P 1'
#
loop_
_entity.id
_entity.type
_entity.pdbx_description
1 polymer ?
#
loop_
_entity_poly.entity_id
_entity_poly.type
_entity_poly.pdbx_seq_one_letter_code
_entity_poly.pdbx_strand_id
1 'polypeptide(L)'
;MLPQDGQRVLDIASHGWADGSLETYGSGLLLYHAFCDAQRVPEVDRAPASTDLIARFIAFAAGSYAGKTLRTYLAGVQAWHVLHGVAWRLDDLQSEVLLRAATALQPPSSSRKKRKPYTPSILISILSQLDPTNHFDAAVAACLTVAFYSCARLGELTVRNLSDFDPSKHAKPDDIRETTDNSGNAVTSIFIPQTKAAPCGEDIIFARQLDASDPRAALDAHLRINSPPQRAHIFSYPHAKTRRPLTKPAFLKRVHEAMRAAGEEPLQGHGIRIGSTLFYLLRGVPFDVVKTMGRWKSDAFQLYLRKHAQILAPYIQAVPAIDEQFSRRICMPPVRCTSSLS
;
A
#
# COMPACT_ATOMS: atom_id res chain seq x y z
N MET A 1 -27.60 3.96 31.83
CA MET A 1 -26.23 4.33 31.40
C MET A 1 -26.10 5.82 31.60
N LEU A 2 -25.10 6.31 32.34
CA LEU A 2 -24.90 7.76 32.46
C LEU A 2 -24.54 8.31 31.07
N PRO A 3 -24.97 9.53 30.69
CA PRO A 3 -24.65 10.11 29.37
C PRO A 3 -23.15 10.12 29.06
N GLN A 4 -22.32 10.23 30.10
CA GLN A 4 -20.85 10.20 30.01
C GLN A 4 -20.28 8.83 29.63
N ASP A 5 -20.94 7.74 30.02
CA ASP A 5 -20.53 6.37 29.69
C ASP A 5 -20.81 6.06 28.20
N GLY A 6 -21.91 6.60 27.66
CA GLY A 6 -22.26 6.46 26.24
C GLY A 6 -21.26 7.14 25.30
N GLN A 7 -20.86 8.37 25.63
CA GLN A 7 -19.83 9.09 24.87
C GLN A 7 -18.49 8.37 24.93
N ARG A 8 -18.10 7.85 26.10
CA ARG A 8 -16.84 7.11 26.24
C ARG A 8 -16.82 5.80 25.43
N VAL A 9 -17.95 5.09 25.34
CA VAL A 9 -18.09 3.90 24.49
C VAL A 9 -17.96 4.26 23.00
N LEU A 10 -18.60 5.35 22.57
CA LEU A 10 -18.46 5.89 21.21
C LEU A 10 -17.00 6.25 20.89
N ASP A 11 -16.34 6.95 21.81
CA ASP A 11 -14.95 7.38 21.64
C ASP A 11 -14.02 6.17 21.51
N ILE A 12 -14.18 5.14 22.37
CA ILE A 12 -13.38 3.91 22.28
C ILE A 12 -13.69 3.14 20.99
N ALA A 13 -14.97 2.99 20.63
CA ALA A 13 -15.38 2.28 19.43
C ALA A 13 -14.81 2.96 18.16
N SER A 14 -14.71 4.29 18.13
CA SER A 14 -14.15 5.03 17.01
C SER A 14 -12.68 4.69 16.73
N HIS A 15 -11.91 4.29 17.75
CA HIS A 15 -10.52 3.82 17.61
C HIS A 15 -10.42 2.44 16.95
N GLY A 16 -11.53 1.72 16.74
CA GLY A 16 -11.56 0.45 16.02
C GLY A 16 -11.26 0.57 14.52
N TRP A 17 -11.30 1.78 13.96
CA TRP A 17 -11.02 2.05 12.55
C TRP A 17 -9.91 3.07 12.36
N ALA A 18 -9.06 2.86 11.36
CA ALA A 18 -8.06 3.86 10.98
C ALA A 18 -8.72 5.08 10.32
N ASP A 19 -8.15 6.28 10.49
CA ASP A 19 -8.70 7.55 9.96
C ASP A 19 -9.08 7.49 8.47
N GLY A 20 -8.23 6.87 7.63
CA GLY A 20 -8.52 6.72 6.20
C GLY A 20 -9.69 5.76 5.89
N SER A 21 -9.98 4.81 6.78
CA SER A 21 -11.19 3.98 6.69
C SER A 21 -12.43 4.81 7.03
N LEU A 22 -12.36 5.65 8.07
CA LEU A 22 -13.45 6.55 8.46
C LEU A 22 -13.78 7.56 7.35
N GLU A 23 -12.78 8.13 6.70
CA GLU A 23 -12.96 9.01 5.54
C GLU A 23 -13.71 8.31 4.38
N THR A 24 -13.34 7.05 4.10
CA THR A 24 -13.99 6.25 3.05
C THR A 24 -15.42 5.86 3.44
N TYR A 25 -15.65 5.53 4.71
CA TYR A 25 -16.98 5.20 5.24
C TYR A 25 -17.89 6.42 5.22
N GLY A 26 -17.38 7.61 5.55
CA GLY A 26 -18.12 8.86 5.46
C GLY A 26 -18.66 9.12 4.05
N SER A 27 -17.90 8.79 3.01
CA SER A 27 -18.37 8.89 1.61
C SER A 27 -19.55 7.95 1.33
N GLY A 28 -19.53 6.73 1.87
CA GLY A 28 -20.62 5.77 1.73
C GLY A 28 -21.87 6.16 2.51
N LEU A 29 -21.68 6.67 3.73
CA LEU A 29 -22.75 7.17 4.58
C LEU A 29 -23.44 8.39 3.97
N LEU A 30 -22.66 9.32 3.40
CA LEU A 30 -23.19 10.46 2.66
C LEU A 30 -24.09 10.01 1.50
N LEU A 31 -23.63 9.05 0.70
CA LEU A 31 -24.42 8.52 -0.42
C LEU A 31 -25.71 7.84 0.07
N TYR A 32 -25.64 7.10 1.18
CA TYR A 32 -26.82 6.47 1.79
C TYR A 32 -27.86 7.51 2.24
N HIS A 33 -27.44 8.57 2.93
CA HIS A 33 -28.36 9.63 3.35
C HIS A 33 -28.93 10.40 2.15
N ALA A 34 -28.11 10.72 1.14
CA ALA A 34 -28.59 11.35 -0.08
C ALA A 34 -29.63 10.48 -0.82
N PHE A 35 -29.41 9.16 -0.85
CA PHE A 35 -30.41 8.21 -1.35
C PHE A 35 -31.69 8.23 -0.51
N CYS A 36 -31.58 8.20 0.83
CA CYS A 36 -32.74 8.26 1.72
C CYS A 36 -33.53 9.55 1.54
N ASP A 37 -32.86 10.70 1.39
CA ASP A 37 -33.47 11.99 1.11
C ASP A 37 -34.22 11.97 -0.23
N ALA A 38 -33.57 11.45 -1.28
CA ALA A 38 -34.17 11.35 -2.61
C ALA A 38 -35.40 10.42 -2.64
N GLN A 39 -35.39 9.34 -1.85
CA GLN A 39 -36.52 8.41 -1.70
C GLN A 39 -37.52 8.84 -0.62
N ARG A 40 -37.30 10.00 0.03
CA ARG A 40 -38.12 10.55 1.12
C ARG A 40 -38.31 9.56 2.28
N VAL A 41 -37.27 8.80 2.62
CA VAL A 41 -37.26 7.89 3.77
C VAL A 41 -37.18 8.74 5.05
N PRO A 42 -38.17 8.64 5.96
CA PRO A 42 -38.15 9.34 7.24
C PRO A 42 -36.89 9.02 8.04
N GLU A 43 -36.37 9.98 8.80
CA GLU A 43 -35.12 9.79 9.56
C GLU A 43 -35.18 8.60 10.54
N VAL A 44 -36.35 8.41 11.18
CA VAL A 44 -36.63 7.29 12.08
C VAL A 44 -36.53 5.91 11.40
N ASP A 45 -36.74 5.86 10.08
CA ASP A 45 -36.70 4.61 9.30
C ASP A 45 -35.31 4.36 8.68
N ARG A 46 -34.37 5.29 8.82
CA ARG A 46 -32.99 5.13 8.31
C ARG A 46 -32.12 4.28 9.24
N ALA A 47 -32.52 4.16 10.50
CA ALA A 47 -31.79 3.46 11.56
C ALA A 47 -32.77 2.95 12.65
N PRO A 48 -32.93 1.63 12.83
CA PRO A 48 -32.23 0.54 12.15
C PRO A 48 -32.66 0.41 10.68
N ALA A 49 -31.68 0.39 9.77
CA ALA A 49 -31.95 0.19 8.35
C ALA A 49 -32.54 -1.21 8.12
N SER A 50 -33.69 -1.27 7.42
CA SER A 50 -34.31 -2.53 7.04
C SER A 50 -33.54 -3.20 5.90
N THR A 51 -33.67 -4.53 5.79
CA THR A 51 -33.05 -5.28 4.69
C THR A 51 -33.53 -4.78 3.32
N ASP A 52 -34.81 -4.40 3.21
CA ASP A 52 -35.38 -3.82 1.99
C ASP A 52 -34.81 -2.43 1.67
N LEU A 53 -34.60 -1.57 2.67
CA LEU A 53 -33.98 -0.25 2.48
C LEU A 53 -32.54 -0.38 1.96
N ILE A 54 -31.77 -1.31 2.55
CA ILE A 54 -30.40 -1.62 2.09
C ILE A 54 -30.42 -2.21 0.68
N ALA A 55 -31.36 -3.09 0.37
CA ALA A 55 -31.51 -3.65 -0.97
C ALA A 55 -31.77 -2.57 -2.02
N ARG A 56 -32.70 -1.64 -1.73
CA ARG A 56 -32.99 -0.47 -2.59
C ARG A 56 -31.80 0.47 -2.71
N PHE A 57 -31.04 0.68 -1.65
CA PHE A 57 -29.79 1.45 -1.69
C PHE A 57 -28.74 0.80 -2.60
N ILE A 58 -28.51 -0.52 -2.47
CA ILE A 58 -27.57 -1.26 -3.34
C ILE A 58 -28.03 -1.19 -4.80
N ALA A 59 -29.33 -1.35 -5.06
CA ALA A 59 -29.91 -1.27 -6.40
C ALA A 59 -29.75 0.14 -7.00
N PHE A 60 -29.99 1.20 -6.21
CA PHE A 60 -29.79 2.59 -6.62
C PHE A 60 -28.34 2.87 -7.04
N ALA A 61 -27.39 2.32 -6.30
CA ALA A 61 -25.97 2.56 -6.55
C ALA A 61 -25.33 1.57 -7.55
N ALA A 62 -26.08 0.53 -7.96
CA ALA A 62 -25.64 -0.45 -8.94
C ALA A 62 -25.41 0.20 -10.32
N GLY A 63 -24.38 -0.25 -11.04
CA GLY A 63 -24.01 0.30 -12.34
C GLY A 63 -23.26 1.64 -12.28
N SER A 64 -23.49 2.47 -11.25
CA SER A 64 -22.75 3.72 -11.03
C SER A 64 -21.43 3.53 -10.28
N TYR A 65 -21.37 2.56 -9.36
CA TYR A 65 -20.19 2.26 -8.55
C TYR A 65 -19.71 0.83 -8.74
N ALA A 66 -18.40 0.62 -8.63
CA ALA A 66 -17.84 -0.71 -8.65
C ALA A 66 -18.31 -1.53 -7.44
N GLY A 67 -18.56 -2.83 -7.61
CA GLY A 67 -19.08 -3.68 -6.53
C GLY A 67 -18.23 -3.68 -5.25
N LYS A 68 -16.91 -3.53 -5.38
CA LYS A 68 -16.00 -3.35 -4.23
C LYS A 68 -16.24 -2.04 -3.48
N THR A 69 -16.55 -0.96 -4.19
CA THR A 69 -16.91 0.33 -3.61
C THR A 69 -18.23 0.22 -2.85
N LEU A 70 -19.24 -0.42 -3.45
CA LEU A 70 -20.54 -0.64 -2.81
C LEU A 70 -20.44 -1.42 -1.50
N ARG A 71 -19.62 -2.49 -1.47
CA ARG A 71 -19.31 -3.21 -0.23
C ARG A 71 -18.71 -2.30 0.84
N THR A 72 -17.81 -1.39 0.45
CA THR A 72 -17.18 -0.44 1.36
C THR A 72 -18.19 0.57 1.89
N TYR A 73 -19.11 1.03 1.05
CA TYR A 73 -20.18 1.94 1.47
C TYR A 73 -21.15 1.26 2.44
N LEU A 74 -21.56 0.02 2.14
CA LEU A 74 -22.41 -0.76 3.03
C LEU A 74 -21.73 -0.98 4.40
N ALA A 75 -20.42 -1.28 4.41
CA ALA A 75 -19.64 -1.38 5.63
C ALA A 75 -19.61 -0.05 6.43
N GLY A 76 -19.61 1.10 5.73
CA GLY A 76 -19.73 2.41 6.37
C GLY A 76 -21.09 2.63 7.04
N VAL A 77 -22.18 2.24 6.37
CA VAL A 77 -23.53 2.29 6.95
C VAL A 77 -23.64 1.35 8.16
N GLN A 78 -23.09 0.13 8.06
CA GLN A 78 -23.02 -0.81 9.17
C GLN A 78 -22.22 -0.25 10.36
N ALA A 79 -21.03 0.31 10.11
CA ALA A 79 -20.19 0.90 11.14
C ALA A 79 -20.93 2.05 11.85
N TRP A 80 -21.67 2.89 11.11
CA TRP A 80 -22.49 3.94 11.69
C TRP A 80 -23.58 3.39 12.61
N HIS A 81 -24.28 2.32 12.24
CA HIS A 81 -25.26 1.67 13.10
C HIS A 81 -24.62 1.13 14.39
N VAL A 82 -23.50 0.41 14.26
CA VAL A 82 -22.77 -0.18 15.39
C VAL A 82 -22.28 0.89 16.35
N LEU A 83 -21.71 1.99 15.83
CA LEU A 83 -21.25 3.11 16.64
C LEU A 83 -22.40 3.69 17.46
N HIS A 84 -23.56 3.93 16.87
CA HIS A 84 -24.70 4.53 17.57
C HIS A 84 -25.53 3.52 18.40
N GLY A 85 -25.04 2.29 18.57
CA GLY A 85 -25.74 1.25 19.33
C GLY A 85 -27.05 0.79 18.68
N VAL A 86 -27.23 1.06 17.39
CA VAL A 86 -28.42 0.67 16.63
C VAL A 86 -28.22 -0.75 16.08
N ALA A 87 -29.24 -1.60 16.24
CA ALA A 87 -29.16 -2.98 15.77
C ALA A 87 -28.98 -3.04 14.24
N TRP A 88 -27.96 -3.79 13.80
CA TRP A 88 -27.75 -4.13 12.39
C TRP A 88 -28.28 -5.55 12.13
N ARG A 89 -29.45 -5.63 11.49
CA ARG A 89 -30.13 -6.90 11.18
C ARG A 89 -30.35 -7.02 9.68
N LEU A 90 -29.26 -7.24 8.96
CA LEU A 90 -29.27 -7.44 7.52
C LEU A 90 -29.24 -8.94 7.20
N ASP A 91 -29.98 -9.37 6.18
CA ASP A 91 -29.76 -10.67 5.56
C ASP A 91 -28.46 -10.63 4.74
N ASP A 92 -27.41 -11.25 5.29
CA ASP A 92 -26.08 -11.34 4.66
C ASP A 92 -26.12 -12.05 3.30
N LEU A 93 -27.00 -13.04 3.13
CA LEU A 93 -27.13 -13.76 1.86
C LEU A 93 -27.76 -12.88 0.79
N GLN A 94 -28.87 -12.21 1.12
CA GLN A 94 -29.55 -11.32 0.18
C GLN A 94 -28.64 -10.16 -0.24
N SER A 95 -27.96 -9.53 0.72
CA SER A 95 -27.04 -8.43 0.43
C SER A 95 -25.85 -8.87 -0.43
N GLU A 96 -25.28 -10.05 -0.19
CA GLU A 96 -24.23 -10.61 -1.05
C GLU A 96 -24.72 -10.90 -2.48
N VAL A 97 -25.93 -11.44 -2.64
CA VAL A 97 -26.54 -11.65 -3.96
C VAL A 97 -26.70 -10.32 -4.71
N LEU A 98 -27.22 -9.30 -4.05
CA LEU A 98 -27.39 -7.97 -4.65
C LEU A 98 -26.06 -7.30 -5.00
N LEU A 99 -25.04 -7.43 -4.15
CA LEU A 99 -23.70 -6.94 -4.44
C LEU A 99 -23.04 -7.67 -5.61
N ARG A 100 -23.28 -8.98 -5.75
CA ARG A 100 -22.83 -9.75 -6.92
C ARG A 100 -23.55 -9.30 -8.18
N ALA A 101 -24.87 -9.13 -8.13
CA ALA A 101 -25.66 -8.61 -9.26
C ALA A 101 -25.20 -7.20 -9.67
N ALA A 102 -24.99 -6.29 -8.71
CA ALA A 102 -24.46 -4.96 -8.96
C ALA A 102 -23.05 -4.98 -9.59
N THR A 103 -22.22 -5.96 -9.20
CA THR A 103 -20.90 -6.17 -9.83
C THR A 103 -21.03 -6.68 -11.26
N ALA A 104 -22.02 -7.53 -11.56
CA ALA A 104 -22.26 -8.04 -12.92
C ALA A 104 -22.82 -6.96 -13.86
N LEU A 105 -23.64 -6.04 -13.35
CA LEU A 105 -24.17 -4.90 -14.08
C LEU A 105 -23.16 -3.75 -14.27
N GLN A 106 -21.96 -3.90 -13.70
CA GLN A 106 -20.93 -2.88 -13.73
C GLN A 106 -20.43 -2.65 -15.17
N PRO A 107 -20.51 -1.42 -15.72
CA PRO A 107 -20.02 -1.16 -17.06
C PRO A 107 -18.49 -1.29 -17.11
N PRO A 108 -17.88 -1.80 -18.21
CA PRO A 108 -16.44 -1.95 -18.31
C PRO A 108 -15.65 -0.66 -18.03
N SER A 109 -16.22 0.50 -18.33
CA SER A 109 -15.66 1.84 -18.07
C SER A 109 -15.42 2.15 -16.60
N SER A 110 -16.16 1.50 -15.69
CA SER A 110 -16.03 1.69 -14.24
C SER A 110 -15.00 0.76 -13.59
N SER A 111 -14.43 -0.18 -14.35
CA SER A 111 -13.31 -1.01 -13.93
C SER A 111 -11.99 -0.33 -14.24
N ARG A 112 -11.11 -0.20 -13.24
CA ARG A 112 -9.76 0.33 -13.47
C ARG A 112 -8.92 -0.70 -14.21
N LYS A 113 -8.29 -0.29 -15.33
CA LYS A 113 -7.27 -1.08 -16.01
C LYS A 113 -6.23 -1.60 -15.01
N LYS A 114 -5.78 -2.85 -15.19
CA LYS A 114 -4.73 -3.42 -14.34
C LYS A 114 -3.48 -2.54 -14.44
N ARG A 115 -2.96 -2.13 -13.28
CA ARG A 115 -1.74 -1.32 -13.19
C ARG A 115 -0.56 -2.10 -13.79
N LYS A 116 0.20 -1.45 -14.68
CA LYS A 116 1.43 -2.02 -15.25
C LYS A 116 2.53 -2.07 -14.17
N PRO A 117 3.35 -3.13 -14.12
CA PRO A 117 4.50 -3.22 -13.21
C PRO A 117 5.65 -2.33 -13.68
N TYR A 118 6.43 -1.81 -12.73
CA TYR A 118 7.78 -1.32 -13.03
C TYR A 118 8.72 -2.51 -13.26
N THR A 119 9.80 -2.30 -14.01
CA THR A 119 10.87 -3.29 -14.24
C THR A 119 12.22 -2.62 -14.01
N PRO A 120 13.31 -3.40 -13.76
CA PRO A 120 14.65 -2.84 -13.68
C PRO A 120 15.01 -1.99 -14.90
N SER A 121 14.61 -2.41 -16.12
CA SER A 121 14.81 -1.63 -17.34
C SER A 121 14.11 -0.26 -17.27
N ILE A 122 12.85 -0.20 -16.83
CA ILE A 122 12.12 1.05 -16.64
C ILE A 122 12.81 1.91 -15.56
N LEU A 123 13.29 1.31 -14.47
CA LEU A 123 14.04 2.02 -13.44
C LEU A 123 15.29 2.68 -14.04
N ILE A 124 16.11 1.92 -14.78
CA ILE A 124 17.32 2.42 -15.43
C ILE A 124 16.98 3.55 -16.41
N SER A 125 15.93 3.40 -17.21
CA SER A 125 15.44 4.45 -18.12
C SER A 125 15.02 5.71 -17.37
N ILE A 126 14.37 5.60 -16.21
CA ILE A 126 14.01 6.76 -15.37
C ILE A 126 15.28 7.41 -14.80
N LEU A 127 16.18 6.61 -14.23
CA LEU A 127 17.39 7.08 -13.58
C LEU A 127 18.32 7.82 -14.54
N SER A 128 18.36 7.42 -15.82
CA SER A 128 19.15 8.13 -16.84
C SER A 128 18.65 9.54 -17.17
N GLN A 129 17.41 9.87 -16.78
CA GLN A 129 16.79 11.19 -16.97
C GLN A 129 16.82 12.05 -15.70
N LEU A 130 17.43 11.55 -14.63
CA LEU A 130 17.62 12.28 -13.37
C LEU A 130 19.02 12.89 -13.34
N ASP A 131 19.13 14.13 -12.87
CA ASP A 131 20.43 14.78 -12.68
C ASP A 131 21.06 14.29 -11.36
N PRO A 132 22.18 13.55 -11.41
CA PRO A 132 22.81 13.00 -10.21
C PRO A 132 23.44 14.07 -9.31
N THR A 133 23.55 15.33 -9.76
CA THR A 133 24.06 16.45 -8.95
C THR A 133 22.94 17.24 -8.29
N ASN A 134 21.70 17.07 -8.77
CA ASN A 134 20.55 17.76 -8.23
C ASN A 134 20.05 17.09 -6.94
N HIS A 135 19.95 17.87 -5.86
CA HIS A 135 19.50 17.44 -4.55
C HIS A 135 18.15 16.69 -4.55
N PHE A 136 17.17 17.19 -5.30
CA PHE A 136 15.85 16.58 -5.37
C PHE A 136 15.89 15.27 -6.17
N ASP A 137 16.57 15.25 -7.31
CA ASP A 137 16.69 14.08 -8.17
C ASP A 137 17.46 12.94 -7.48
N ALA A 138 18.51 13.24 -6.71
CA ALA A 138 19.20 12.25 -5.89
C ALA A 138 18.25 11.58 -4.86
N ALA A 139 17.39 12.37 -4.20
CA ALA A 139 16.38 11.84 -3.28
C ALA A 139 15.31 11.00 -4.00
N VAL A 140 14.89 11.41 -5.20
CA VAL A 140 13.94 10.65 -6.02
C VAL A 140 14.55 9.32 -6.49
N ALA A 141 15.81 9.32 -6.95
CA ALA A 141 16.53 8.12 -7.38
C ALA A 141 16.67 7.09 -6.25
N ALA A 142 17.11 7.55 -5.07
CA ALA A 142 17.23 6.71 -3.88
C ALA A 142 15.87 6.16 -3.44
N CYS A 143 14.83 7.01 -3.39
CA CYS A 143 13.48 6.56 -3.00
C CYS A 143 12.92 5.53 -3.98
N LEU A 144 13.07 5.73 -5.30
CA LEU A 144 12.54 4.83 -6.33
C LEU A 144 13.18 3.44 -6.24
N THR A 145 14.51 3.38 -6.16
CA THR A 145 15.26 2.12 -6.12
C THR A 145 15.04 1.39 -4.80
N VAL A 146 15.09 2.08 -3.66
CA VAL A 146 14.78 1.49 -2.35
C VAL A 146 13.33 0.99 -2.33
N ALA A 147 12.36 1.76 -2.83
CA ALA A 147 10.97 1.34 -2.89
C ALA A 147 10.77 0.06 -3.71
N PHE A 148 11.47 -0.04 -4.84
CA PHE A 148 11.41 -1.22 -5.71
C PHE A 148 12.09 -2.42 -5.06
N TYR A 149 13.36 -2.34 -4.68
CA TYR A 149 14.10 -3.53 -4.25
C TYR A 149 13.73 -4.03 -2.85
N SER A 150 13.02 -3.25 -2.05
CA SER A 150 12.54 -3.63 -0.73
C SER A 150 11.04 -3.95 -0.64
N CYS A 151 10.34 -4.02 -1.78
CA CYS A 151 8.88 -4.20 -1.83
C CYS A 151 8.09 -3.14 -1.01
N ALA A 152 8.67 -1.96 -0.76
CA ALA A 152 8.05 -0.97 0.12
C ALA A 152 6.77 -0.38 -0.47
N ARG A 153 5.84 0.06 0.40
CA ARG A 153 4.75 0.93 -0.05
C ARG A 153 5.33 2.33 -0.18
N LEU A 154 5.01 3.03 -1.26
CA LEU A 154 5.53 4.37 -1.48
C LEU A 154 5.20 5.35 -0.32
N GLY A 155 4.05 5.19 0.35
CA GLY A 155 3.69 6.01 1.51
C GLY A 155 4.48 5.71 2.79
N GLU A 156 5.30 4.65 2.82
CA GLU A 156 6.24 4.38 3.92
C GLU A 156 7.56 5.17 3.73
N LEU A 157 7.84 5.60 2.48
CA LEU A 157 9.07 6.27 2.07
C LEU A 157 8.85 7.72 1.63
N THR A 158 7.61 8.21 1.72
CA THR A 158 7.24 9.57 1.34
C THR A 158 6.15 10.08 2.27
N VAL A 159 6.07 11.38 2.44
CA VAL A 159 5.00 12.05 3.20
C VAL A 159 3.90 12.56 2.26
N ARG A 160 2.69 12.82 2.79
CA ARG A 160 1.60 13.37 1.96
C ARG A 160 1.84 14.85 1.68
N ASN A 161 2.09 15.63 2.73
CA ASN A 161 2.42 17.05 2.67
C ASN A 161 3.77 17.35 3.34
N LEU A 162 4.30 18.54 3.10
CA LEU A 162 5.60 18.97 3.64
C LEU A 162 5.64 19.03 5.17
N SER A 163 4.49 19.29 5.81
CA SER A 163 4.31 19.37 7.26
C SER A 163 4.13 18.02 7.95
N ASP A 164 3.93 16.93 7.20
CA ASP A 164 3.46 15.67 7.77
C ASP A 164 4.59 14.78 8.29
N PHE A 165 5.85 15.23 8.17
CA PHE A 165 6.96 14.47 8.70
C PHE A 165 6.90 14.38 10.23
N ASP A 166 6.90 13.14 10.71
CA ASP A 166 6.94 12.78 12.11
C ASP A 166 7.99 11.68 12.32
N PRO A 167 9.06 11.93 13.09
CA PRO A 167 10.14 10.97 13.30
C PRO A 167 9.69 9.69 14.03
N SER A 168 8.54 9.70 14.71
CA SER A 168 7.95 8.52 15.35
C SER A 168 7.18 7.63 14.37
N LYS A 169 6.87 8.12 13.16
CA LYS A 169 6.08 7.41 12.15
C LYS A 169 6.86 7.12 10.87
N HIS A 170 7.85 7.94 10.56
CA HIS A 170 8.58 7.90 9.29
C HIS A 170 10.04 7.51 9.46
N ALA A 171 10.59 6.89 8.41
CA ALA A 171 11.98 6.48 8.35
C ALA A 171 12.94 7.68 8.31
N LYS A 172 14.07 7.51 9.01
CA LYS A 172 15.13 8.50 9.22
C LYS A 172 16.48 7.88 8.87
N PRO A 173 17.54 8.69 8.65
CA PRO A 173 18.88 8.15 8.46
C PRO A 173 19.35 7.24 9.60
N ASP A 174 19.01 7.56 10.87
CA ASP A 174 19.29 6.71 12.04
C ASP A 174 18.64 5.30 11.98
N ASP A 175 17.62 5.11 11.14
CA ASP A 175 16.92 3.84 11.01
C ASP A 175 17.61 2.87 10.02
N ILE A 176 18.69 3.29 9.35
CA ILE A 176 19.46 2.49 8.39
C ILE A 176 20.42 1.57 9.13
N ARG A 177 20.43 0.29 8.78
CA ARG A 177 21.34 -0.72 9.32
C ARG A 177 21.90 -1.59 8.20
N GLU A 178 23.08 -2.12 8.43
CA GLU A 178 23.70 -3.13 7.58
C GLU A 178 23.79 -4.44 8.33
N THR A 179 23.60 -5.53 7.62
CA THR A 179 23.76 -6.88 8.17
C THR A 179 24.36 -7.76 7.09
N THR A 180 25.25 -8.66 7.49
CA THR A 180 25.89 -9.62 6.60
C THR A 180 25.63 -11.00 7.16
N ASP A 181 25.25 -11.94 6.29
CA ASP A 181 25.12 -13.34 6.70
C ASP A 181 26.49 -14.04 6.85
N ASN A 182 26.48 -15.28 7.31
CA ASN A 182 27.70 -16.08 7.47
C ASN A 182 28.43 -16.38 6.15
N SER A 183 27.79 -16.14 5.00
CA SER A 183 28.35 -16.33 3.66
C SER A 183 28.89 -15.02 3.05
N GLY A 184 28.87 -13.92 3.79
CA GLY A 184 29.33 -12.61 3.31
C GLY A 184 28.29 -11.84 2.49
N ASN A 185 27.04 -12.31 2.42
CA ASN A 185 25.98 -11.61 1.70
C ASN A 185 25.50 -10.42 2.54
N ALA A 186 25.86 -9.21 2.10
CA ALA A 186 25.47 -7.97 2.75
C ALA A 186 24.08 -7.50 2.30
N VAL A 187 23.26 -7.08 3.26
CA VAL A 187 21.95 -6.45 3.05
C VAL A 187 21.87 -5.15 3.82
N THR A 188 21.06 -4.22 3.31
CA THR A 188 20.69 -2.99 4.02
C THR A 188 19.24 -3.15 4.50
N SER A 189 19.00 -2.85 5.77
CA SER A 189 17.65 -2.75 6.34
C SER A 189 17.36 -1.33 6.76
N ILE A 190 16.12 -0.87 6.56
CA ILE A 190 15.63 0.42 7.04
C ILE A 190 14.40 0.17 7.90
N PHE A 191 14.47 0.56 9.17
CA PHE A 191 13.33 0.44 10.06
C PHE A 191 12.25 1.46 9.72
N ILE A 192 11.02 1.01 9.48
CA ILE A 192 9.86 1.89 9.30
C ILE A 192 9.11 1.94 10.64
N PRO A 193 9.11 3.08 11.36
CA PRO A 193 8.57 3.13 12.73
C PRO A 193 7.10 2.79 12.86
N GLN A 194 6.29 3.11 11.84
CA GLN A 194 4.88 2.78 11.83
C GLN A 194 4.42 2.42 10.42
N THR A 195 3.73 1.29 10.28
CA THR A 195 3.02 0.95 9.03
C THR A 195 1.56 0.68 9.32
N LYS A 196 0.74 0.64 8.26
CA LYS A 196 -0.69 0.29 8.35
C LYS A 196 -0.92 -1.06 9.05
N ALA A 197 0.00 -2.02 8.91
CA ALA A 197 -0.16 -3.38 9.41
C ALA A 197 0.70 -3.70 10.64
N ALA A 198 1.66 -2.84 10.96
CA ALA A 198 2.57 -2.97 12.09
C ALA A 198 2.68 -1.61 12.82
N PRO A 199 1.85 -1.36 13.84
CA PRO A 199 1.92 -0.13 14.64
C PRO A 199 3.26 0.05 15.36
N CYS A 200 3.94 -1.05 15.68
CA CYS A 200 5.27 -1.07 16.29
C CYS A 200 6.43 -1.03 15.27
N GLY A 201 6.11 -0.84 13.99
CA GLY A 201 7.09 -0.80 12.92
C GLY A 201 7.58 -2.17 12.44
N GLU A 202 8.31 -2.14 11.34
CA GLU A 202 8.88 -3.30 10.66
C GLU A 202 9.99 -2.85 9.69
N ASP A 203 10.99 -3.70 9.45
CA ASP A 203 12.09 -3.39 8.54
C ASP A 203 11.71 -3.60 7.07
N ILE A 204 12.21 -2.73 6.20
CA ILE A 204 12.35 -3.02 4.78
C ILE A 204 13.79 -3.43 4.50
N ILE A 205 13.99 -4.40 3.61
CA ILE A 205 15.31 -5.00 3.38
C ILE A 205 15.59 -5.04 1.89
N PHE A 206 16.80 -4.68 1.47
CA PHE A 206 17.26 -4.82 0.09
C PHE A 206 18.75 -5.13 0.02
N ALA A 207 19.15 -5.77 -1.07
CA ALA A 207 20.55 -6.08 -1.39
C ALA A 207 21.04 -5.24 -2.57
N ARG A 208 22.36 -5.17 -2.73
CA ARG A 208 22.99 -4.48 -3.87
C ARG A 208 22.58 -5.14 -5.19
N GLN A 209 22.45 -4.34 -6.24
CA GLN A 209 22.33 -4.83 -7.62
C GLN A 209 23.59 -4.51 -8.42
N LEU A 210 23.77 -5.19 -9.55
CA LEU A 210 24.95 -5.04 -10.42
C LEU A 210 24.78 -3.99 -11.52
N ASP A 211 23.58 -3.41 -11.63
CA ASP A 211 23.23 -2.44 -12.67
C ASP A 211 22.99 -1.03 -12.09
N ALA A 212 22.69 -0.07 -12.98
CA ALA A 212 22.49 1.33 -12.61
C ALA A 212 21.30 1.57 -11.66
N SER A 213 20.45 0.57 -11.40
CA SER A 213 19.36 0.65 -10.45
C SER A 213 19.72 0.18 -9.03
N ASP A 214 21.01 -0.04 -8.72
CA ASP A 214 21.49 -0.43 -7.39
C ASP A 214 20.93 0.48 -6.29
N PRO A 215 20.01 -0.03 -5.43
CA PRO A 215 19.39 0.78 -4.38
C PRO A 215 20.40 1.26 -3.35
N ARG A 216 21.50 0.51 -3.16
CA ARG A 216 22.51 0.91 -2.20
C ARG A 216 23.34 2.08 -2.71
N ALA A 217 23.85 1.99 -3.94
CA ALA A 217 24.56 3.10 -4.57
C ALA A 217 23.70 4.36 -4.65
N ALA A 218 22.41 4.25 -5.00
CA ALA A 218 21.51 5.39 -5.04
C ALA A 218 21.26 6.01 -3.65
N LEU A 219 21.09 5.18 -2.61
CA LEU A 219 20.96 5.65 -1.23
C LEU A 219 22.23 6.35 -0.74
N ASP A 220 23.41 5.78 -0.98
CA ASP A 220 24.70 6.37 -0.60
C ASP A 220 24.92 7.71 -1.31
N ALA A 221 24.59 7.80 -2.61
CA ALA A 221 24.65 9.04 -3.36
C ALA A 221 23.75 10.12 -2.75
N HIS A 222 22.49 9.78 -2.43
CA HIS A 222 21.56 10.68 -1.76
C HIS A 222 22.09 11.15 -0.40
N LEU A 223 22.57 10.25 0.45
CA LEU A 223 23.10 10.60 1.77
C LEU A 223 24.31 11.52 1.66
N ARG A 224 25.19 11.31 0.67
CA ARG A 224 26.36 12.16 0.41
C ARG A 224 25.98 13.54 -0.14
N ILE A 225 25.04 13.62 -1.07
CA ILE A 225 24.65 14.88 -1.73
C ILE A 225 23.77 15.73 -0.82
N ASN A 226 22.82 15.11 -0.12
CA ASN A 226 21.81 15.81 0.65
C ASN A 226 22.15 15.93 2.14
N SER A 227 23.03 15.09 2.66
CA SER A 227 23.42 15.03 4.08
C SER A 227 22.22 15.26 5.02
N PRO A 228 21.16 14.44 4.93
CA PRO A 228 19.98 14.62 5.78
C PRO A 228 20.38 14.45 7.25
N PRO A 229 19.94 15.34 8.16
CA PRO A 229 20.15 15.16 9.59
C PRO A 229 19.61 13.81 10.06
N GLN A 230 20.25 13.25 11.07
CA GLN A 230 19.96 11.90 11.58
C GLN A 230 18.49 11.65 11.94
N ARG A 231 17.79 12.69 12.40
CA ARG A 231 16.37 12.64 12.78
C ARG A 231 15.40 13.25 11.75
N ALA A 232 15.90 13.67 10.58
CA ALA A 232 15.05 14.14 9.49
C ALA A 232 14.49 12.97 8.68
N HIS A 233 13.54 13.23 7.78
CA HIS A 233 13.06 12.21 6.84
C HIS A 233 14.23 11.67 6.00
N ILE A 234 14.31 10.35 5.82
CA ILE A 234 15.43 9.68 5.14
C ILE A 234 15.72 10.25 3.75
N PHE A 235 14.69 10.53 2.96
CA PHE A 235 14.81 11.16 1.63
C PHE A 235 14.63 12.69 1.65
N SER A 236 14.99 13.36 2.75
CA SER A 236 14.93 14.82 2.81
C SER A 236 16.07 15.48 2.04
N TYR A 237 15.79 16.61 1.39
CA TYR A 237 16.73 17.32 0.54
C TYR A 237 16.68 18.84 0.80
N PRO A 238 17.78 19.58 0.60
CA PRO A 238 17.78 21.04 0.64
C PRO A 238 16.88 21.63 -0.44
N HIS A 239 16.12 22.66 -0.08
CA HIS A 239 15.33 23.46 -1.00
C HIS A 239 15.34 24.92 -0.53
N ALA A 240 16.06 25.77 -1.27
CA ALA A 240 16.37 27.13 -0.88
C ALA A 240 17.02 27.16 0.52
N LYS A 241 16.48 27.95 1.46
CA LYS A 241 17.00 28.06 2.84
C LYS A 241 16.44 26.99 3.80
N THR A 242 15.65 26.05 3.32
CA THR A 242 14.95 25.06 4.15
C THR A 242 15.28 23.65 3.69
N ARG A 243 14.97 22.66 4.52
CA ARG A 243 15.00 21.24 4.15
C ARG A 243 13.57 20.73 4.01
N ARG A 244 13.31 19.92 2.99
CA ARG A 244 11.98 19.37 2.73
C ARG A 244 12.02 17.84 2.77
N PRO A 245 11.03 17.18 3.40
CA PRO A 245 10.82 15.75 3.20
C PRO A 245 10.33 15.50 1.76
N LEU A 246 10.62 14.32 1.22
CA LEU A 246 10.12 13.93 -0.10
C LEU A 246 8.63 13.63 -0.02
N THR A 247 7.81 14.46 -0.67
CA THR A 247 6.37 14.24 -0.75
C THR A 247 6.03 13.27 -1.87
N LYS A 248 4.99 12.46 -1.67
CA LYS A 248 4.50 11.53 -2.68
C LYS A 248 4.11 12.22 -4.00
N PRO A 249 3.41 13.37 -4.00
CA PRO A 249 3.08 14.07 -5.24
C PRO A 249 4.32 14.57 -5.99
N ALA A 250 5.31 15.14 -5.29
CA ALA A 250 6.54 15.62 -5.91
C ALA A 250 7.35 14.47 -6.52
N PHE A 251 7.51 13.37 -5.78
CA PHE A 251 8.16 12.15 -6.26
C PHE A 251 7.49 11.63 -7.54
N LEU A 252 6.16 11.44 -7.52
CA LEU A 252 5.45 10.90 -8.67
C LEU A 252 5.52 11.83 -9.88
N LYS A 253 5.40 13.14 -9.66
CA LYS A 253 5.54 14.14 -10.72
C LYS A 253 6.90 14.01 -11.40
N ARG A 254 7.99 13.99 -10.62
CA ARG A 254 9.34 13.91 -11.18
C ARG A 254 9.62 12.60 -11.90
N VAL A 255 9.17 11.47 -11.33
CA VAL A 255 9.24 10.16 -12.00
C VAL A 255 8.47 10.18 -13.31
N HIS A 256 7.27 10.77 -13.36
CA HIS A 256 6.49 10.85 -14.60
C HIS A 256 7.15 11.71 -15.66
N GLU A 257 7.77 12.83 -15.27
CA GLU A 257 8.58 13.66 -16.18
C GLU A 257 9.75 12.88 -16.75
N ALA A 258 10.50 12.15 -15.91
CA ALA A 258 11.60 11.29 -16.33
C ALA A 258 11.14 10.15 -17.26
N MET A 259 9.99 9.51 -16.96
CA MET A 259 9.42 8.48 -17.84
C MET A 259 9.10 9.04 -19.22
N ARG A 260 8.45 10.21 -19.29
CA ARG A 260 8.13 10.85 -20.58
C ARG A 260 9.38 11.21 -21.35
N ALA A 261 10.41 11.73 -20.68
CA ALA A 261 11.70 12.03 -21.30
C ALA A 261 12.38 10.77 -21.86
N ALA A 262 12.21 9.62 -21.22
CA ALA A 262 12.69 8.33 -21.69
C ALA A 262 11.79 7.64 -22.74
N GLY A 263 10.70 8.28 -23.19
CA GLY A 263 9.75 7.71 -24.16
C GLY A 263 8.78 6.68 -23.56
N GLU A 264 8.67 6.60 -22.23
CA GLU A 264 7.81 5.65 -21.51
C GLU A 264 6.49 6.29 -21.07
N GLU A 265 5.41 5.49 -21.03
CA GLU A 265 4.13 5.95 -20.49
C GLU A 265 4.17 6.06 -18.96
N PRO A 266 3.72 7.18 -18.35
CA PRO A 266 3.66 7.33 -16.90
C PRO A 266 2.88 6.22 -16.20
N LEU A 267 3.52 5.57 -15.22
CA LEU A 267 2.91 4.50 -14.45
C LEU A 267 2.42 4.97 -13.07
N GLN A 268 1.43 4.28 -12.53
CA GLN A 268 0.95 4.58 -11.18
C GLN A 268 1.97 4.08 -10.15
N GLY A 269 2.23 4.84 -9.08
CA GLY A 269 3.25 4.49 -8.07
C GLY A 269 3.06 3.12 -7.40
N HIS A 270 1.82 2.60 -7.32
CA HIS A 270 1.59 1.25 -6.81
C HIS A 270 2.16 0.16 -7.74
N GLY A 271 2.40 0.48 -9.01
CA GLY A 271 3.10 -0.37 -9.97
C GLY A 271 4.54 -0.68 -9.56
N ILE A 272 5.18 0.14 -8.72
CA ILE A 272 6.53 -0.12 -8.19
C ILE A 272 6.53 -1.42 -7.38
N ARG A 273 5.59 -1.54 -6.42
CA ARG A 273 5.46 -2.74 -5.59
C ARG A 273 4.99 -3.98 -6.36
N ILE A 274 4.14 -3.80 -7.39
CA ILE A 274 3.79 -4.89 -8.33
C ILE A 274 5.03 -5.36 -9.10
N GLY A 275 5.81 -4.42 -9.62
CA GLY A 275 7.05 -4.69 -10.33
C GLY A 275 8.06 -5.44 -9.49
N SER A 276 8.27 -4.98 -8.26
CA SER A 276 9.14 -5.62 -7.28
C SER A 276 8.74 -7.08 -6.99
N THR A 277 7.45 -7.31 -6.72
CA THR A 277 6.91 -8.67 -6.49
C THR A 277 7.21 -9.56 -7.68
N LEU A 278 6.92 -9.07 -8.89
CA LEU A 278 7.14 -9.82 -10.12
C LEU A 278 8.63 -10.07 -10.38
N PHE A 279 9.50 -9.10 -10.09
CA PHE A 279 10.94 -9.22 -10.25
C PHE A 279 11.50 -10.38 -9.44
N TYR A 280 11.18 -10.48 -8.14
CA TYR A 280 11.68 -11.56 -7.30
C TYR A 280 11.08 -12.92 -7.67
N LEU A 281 9.78 -12.99 -7.99
CA LEU A 281 9.15 -14.25 -8.42
C LEU A 281 9.74 -14.77 -9.74
N LEU A 282 10.04 -13.89 -10.70
CA LEU A 282 10.68 -14.28 -11.96
C LEU A 282 12.15 -14.70 -11.78
N ARG A 283 12.78 -14.35 -10.65
CA ARG A 283 14.11 -14.85 -10.25
C ARG A 283 14.03 -16.16 -9.46
N GLY A 284 12.84 -16.76 -9.33
CA GLY A 284 12.64 -18.02 -8.62
C GLY A 284 12.58 -17.89 -7.10
N VAL A 285 12.45 -16.67 -6.56
CA VAL A 285 12.28 -16.50 -5.10
C VAL A 285 10.93 -17.09 -4.68
N PRO A 286 10.88 -17.96 -3.65
CA PRO A 286 9.65 -18.59 -3.19
C PRO A 286 8.56 -17.58 -2.78
N PHE A 287 7.30 -17.97 -2.94
CA PHE A 287 6.15 -17.10 -2.66
C PHE A 287 6.08 -16.61 -1.22
N ASP A 288 6.39 -17.46 -0.24
CA ASP A 288 6.42 -17.13 1.19
C ASP A 288 7.55 -16.14 1.52
N VAL A 289 8.70 -16.29 0.87
CA VAL A 289 9.82 -15.34 0.97
C VAL A 289 9.41 -13.98 0.38
N VAL A 290 8.84 -13.94 -0.82
CA VAL A 290 8.33 -12.68 -1.41
C VAL A 290 7.21 -12.08 -0.54
N LYS A 291 6.33 -12.91 0.03
CA LYS A 291 5.27 -12.50 0.98
C LYS A 291 5.87 -11.83 2.20
N THR A 292 6.98 -12.37 2.72
CA THR A 292 7.75 -11.83 3.84
C THR A 292 8.45 -10.53 3.46
N MET A 293 9.15 -10.47 2.32
CA MET A 293 9.83 -9.26 1.83
C MET A 293 8.88 -8.08 1.69
N GLY A 294 7.69 -8.30 1.13
CA GLY A 294 6.68 -7.24 1.06
C GLY A 294 5.79 -7.12 2.29
N ARG A 295 6.01 -7.91 3.35
CA ARG A 295 5.30 -7.78 4.64
C ARG A 295 3.78 -7.92 4.48
N TRP A 296 3.35 -8.92 3.73
CA TRP A 296 1.93 -9.26 3.59
C TRP A 296 1.51 -10.28 4.65
N LYS A 297 0.62 -9.89 5.56
CA LYS A 297 0.01 -10.81 6.54
C LYS A 297 -1.04 -11.74 5.93
N SER A 298 -1.68 -11.33 4.84
CA SER A 298 -2.73 -12.09 4.14
C SER A 298 -2.37 -12.39 2.69
N ASP A 299 -3.24 -13.12 2.00
CA ASP A 299 -3.06 -13.50 0.59
C ASP A 299 -3.35 -12.36 -0.39
N ALA A 300 -3.44 -11.11 0.11
CA ALA A 300 -3.50 -9.91 -0.71
C ALA A 300 -2.32 -9.79 -1.70
N PHE A 301 -1.19 -10.46 -1.44
CA PHE A 301 -0.06 -10.53 -2.37
C PHE A 301 -0.46 -11.16 -3.72
N GLN A 302 -1.45 -12.08 -3.75
CA GLN A 302 -1.90 -12.73 -4.98
C GLN A 302 -2.42 -11.74 -6.03
N LEU A 303 -2.94 -10.59 -5.59
CA LEU A 303 -3.39 -9.50 -6.48
C LEU A 303 -2.26 -8.88 -7.32
N TYR A 304 -1.01 -9.04 -6.85
CA TYR A 304 0.21 -8.54 -7.49
C TYR A 304 0.77 -9.53 -8.50
N LEU A 305 0.27 -10.77 -8.53
CA LEU A 305 0.67 -11.77 -9.51
C LEU A 305 0.22 -11.32 -10.91
N ARG A 306 1.22 -11.20 -11.77
CA ARG A 306 1.12 -10.89 -13.19
C ARG A 306 1.99 -11.92 -13.90
N LYS A 307 1.68 -12.24 -15.15
CA LYS A 307 2.43 -13.24 -15.93
C LYS A 307 2.45 -14.64 -15.29
N HIS A 308 1.28 -15.16 -14.87
CA HIS A 308 1.13 -16.50 -14.27
C HIS A 308 1.85 -17.59 -15.07
N ALA A 309 1.76 -17.59 -16.40
CA ALA A 309 2.47 -18.54 -17.25
C ALA A 309 3.99 -18.53 -17.03
N GLN A 310 4.61 -17.35 -16.92
CA GLN A 310 6.06 -17.22 -16.70
C GLN A 310 6.47 -17.63 -15.29
N ILE A 311 5.63 -17.31 -14.29
CA ILE A 311 5.86 -17.71 -12.90
C ILE A 311 5.74 -19.24 -12.75
N LEU A 312 4.78 -19.86 -13.45
CA LEU A 312 4.56 -21.30 -13.40
C LEU A 312 5.52 -22.08 -14.29
N ALA A 313 6.08 -21.47 -15.33
CA ALA A 313 6.90 -22.14 -16.33
C ALA A 313 7.99 -23.04 -15.73
N PRO A 314 8.79 -22.63 -14.73
CA PRO A 314 9.82 -23.51 -14.14
C PRO A 314 9.26 -24.78 -13.48
N TYR A 315 8.00 -24.74 -13.00
CA TYR A 315 7.37 -25.82 -12.23
C TYR A 315 6.65 -26.86 -13.08
N ILE A 316 6.29 -26.50 -14.32
CA ILE A 316 5.44 -27.32 -15.20
C ILE A 316 6.22 -27.93 -16.37
N GLN A 317 7.56 -27.86 -16.34
CA GLN A 317 8.40 -28.54 -17.33
C GLN A 317 8.39 -30.05 -17.10
N ALA A 318 8.61 -30.84 -18.16
CA ALA A 318 8.69 -32.30 -18.08
C ALA A 318 9.79 -32.78 -17.10
N VAL A 319 10.86 -31.99 -16.97
CA VAL A 319 11.88 -32.11 -15.94
C VAL A 319 12.07 -30.72 -15.32
N PRO A 320 11.43 -30.42 -14.17
CA PRO A 320 11.56 -29.13 -13.53
C PRO A 320 13.01 -28.86 -13.13
N ALA A 321 13.59 -27.76 -13.63
CA ALA A 321 14.91 -27.27 -13.20
C ALA A 321 14.83 -26.54 -11.86
N ILE A 322 14.04 -27.09 -10.92
CA ILE A 322 13.99 -26.57 -9.55
C ILE A 322 15.17 -27.20 -8.84
N ASP A 323 16.20 -26.39 -8.61
CA ASP A 323 17.38 -26.82 -7.86
C ASP A 323 16.93 -27.46 -6.54
N GLU A 324 17.39 -28.69 -6.24
CA GLU A 324 17.07 -29.37 -4.97
C GLU A 324 17.47 -28.51 -3.76
N GLN A 325 18.43 -27.60 -3.93
CA GLN A 325 18.82 -26.62 -2.91
C GLN A 325 17.72 -25.58 -2.61
N PHE A 326 16.91 -25.19 -3.60
CA PHE A 326 15.82 -24.21 -3.46
C PHE A 326 14.59 -24.79 -2.77
N SER A 327 14.30 -26.07 -2.97
CA SER A 327 13.15 -26.74 -2.34
C SER A 327 13.36 -27.03 -0.84
N ARG A 328 14.63 -27.11 -0.39
CA ARG A 328 14.98 -27.49 0.99
C ARG A 328 15.38 -26.33 1.90
N ARG A 329 15.65 -25.13 1.37
CA ARG A 329 16.18 -24.01 2.15
C ARG A 329 15.15 -22.90 2.34
N ILE A 330 14.61 -22.92 3.55
CA ILE A 330 14.07 -21.77 4.28
C ILE A 330 12.67 -21.36 3.81
N CYS A 331 11.66 -22.10 4.28
CA CYS A 331 10.41 -21.45 4.66
C CYS A 331 10.77 -20.40 5.72
N MET A 332 10.66 -19.12 5.36
CA MET A 332 10.87 -18.05 6.33
C MET A 332 9.78 -18.18 7.40
N PRO A 333 10.12 -18.36 8.69
CA PRO A 333 9.10 -18.35 9.73
C PRO A 333 8.40 -16.99 9.70
N PRO A 334 7.07 -16.93 9.93
CA PRO A 334 6.35 -15.66 9.96
C PRO A 334 7.01 -14.73 10.98
N VAL A 335 7.35 -13.50 10.57
CA VAL A 335 7.93 -12.47 11.43
C VAL A 335 6.96 -12.25 12.60
N ARG A 336 7.32 -12.74 13.80
CA ARG A 336 6.51 -12.58 15.01
C ARG A 336 6.78 -11.18 15.56
N CYS A 337 5.76 -10.34 15.64
CA CYS A 337 5.84 -9.16 16.50
C CYS A 337 5.87 -9.66 17.95
N THR A 338 7.00 -9.47 18.65
CA THR A 338 7.04 -9.60 20.10
C THR A 338 6.28 -8.42 20.70
N SER A 339 5.00 -8.62 21.00
CA SER A 339 4.31 -7.78 21.97
C SER A 339 4.90 -8.10 23.33
N SER A 340 5.85 -7.29 23.79
CA SER A 340 6.22 -7.27 25.20
C SER A 340 5.04 -6.67 25.97
N LEU A 341 4.13 -7.53 26.41
CA LEU A 341 3.25 -7.24 27.53
C LEU A 341 4.09 -7.43 28.79
N SER A 342 4.41 -6.31 29.43
CA SER A 342 4.69 -6.24 30.87
C SER A 342 3.51 -5.57 31.53
#